data_AF-W4IMS3-F1
#
_entry.id   AF-W4IMS3-F1
#
_cell.length_a   1.000
_cell.length_b   1.000
_cell.length_c   1.000
_cell.angle_alpha   90.00
_cell.angle_beta   90.00
_cell.angle_gamma   90.00
#
_symmetry.space_group_name_H-M   'P 1'
#
loop_
_entity.id
_entity.type
_entity.pdbx_description
1 polymer ?
#
loop_
_entity_poly.entity_id
_entity_poly.type
_entity_poly.pdbx_seq_one_letter_code
_entity_poly.pdbx_strand_id
1 'polypeptide(L)'
;MKRVMQQFVDRTTQRFQEYDEKLQEKRQICKDKCDKEIQKIILKDKLEKELMDKFATLHTDVQSDAIPTCVCEKSIADKVEKGCLRCGSILGAAMPELGAMGAMALYTLNQWSITATADAIAAAEKAATDLATQAGMREVVLKIEQFLTNFSKPAVDLKPIVTSSTYNNGAILHENAMKLASSSCHFGPTKRTTTFCSTIQYGEITNFGQYAKAGTTTFQETLTTETPVLQARYTAAVKTAYGGYQTAIIASIVAILIIVLVMIIIYLFLRYRRKKKMKKKLQYIKLLKE
;
A
#
# COMPACT_ATOMS: atom_id res chain seq x y z
N MET A 1 -69.80 -25.04 -39.45
CA MET A 1 -68.42 -25.57 -39.65
C MET A 1 -67.41 -24.51 -40.12
N LYS A 2 -67.69 -23.71 -41.17
CA LYS A 2 -66.74 -22.70 -41.69
C LYS A 2 -66.23 -21.67 -40.65
N ARG A 3 -67.10 -21.18 -39.75
CA ARG A 3 -66.74 -20.18 -38.72
C ARG A 3 -65.74 -20.67 -37.66
N VAL A 4 -65.82 -21.95 -37.27
CA VAL A 4 -64.92 -22.56 -36.27
C VAL A 4 -63.53 -22.80 -36.88
N MET A 5 -63.48 -23.17 -38.15
CA MET A 5 -62.22 -23.39 -38.88
C MET A 5 -61.45 -22.07 -39.07
N GLN A 6 -62.15 -20.96 -39.34
CA GLN A 6 -61.56 -19.63 -39.44
C GLN A 6 -60.97 -19.15 -38.10
N GLN A 7 -61.70 -19.35 -36.99
CA GLN A 7 -61.18 -19.04 -35.65
C GLN A 7 -59.94 -19.84 -35.26
N PHE A 8 -59.83 -21.10 -35.70
CA PHE A 8 -58.63 -21.91 -35.47
C PHE A 8 -57.44 -21.39 -36.27
N VAL A 9 -57.65 -21.04 -37.54
CA VAL A 9 -56.59 -20.47 -38.41
C VAL A 9 -56.09 -19.14 -37.84
N ASP A 10 -56.98 -18.23 -37.44
CA ASP A 10 -56.59 -16.92 -36.89
C ASP A 10 -55.79 -17.08 -35.58
N ARG A 11 -56.22 -17.99 -34.69
CA ARG A 11 -55.49 -18.27 -33.44
C ARG A 11 -54.13 -18.92 -33.68
N THR A 12 -54.00 -19.78 -34.69
CA THR A 12 -52.71 -20.37 -35.03
C THR A 12 -51.76 -19.34 -35.61
N THR A 13 -52.23 -18.47 -36.51
CA THR A 13 -51.41 -17.40 -37.11
C THR A 13 -50.88 -16.43 -36.08
N GLN A 14 -51.72 -16.04 -35.12
CA GLN A 14 -51.33 -15.11 -34.05
C GLN A 14 -50.26 -15.71 -33.14
N ARG A 15 -50.34 -17.01 -32.80
CA ARG A 15 -49.29 -17.69 -32.03
C ARG A 15 -47.98 -17.84 -32.80
N PHE A 16 -48.03 -18.03 -34.12
CA PHE A 16 -46.80 -18.11 -34.92
C PHE A 16 -46.08 -16.76 -34.97
N GLN A 17 -46.81 -15.65 -35.11
CA GLN A 17 -46.23 -14.30 -35.05
C GLN A 17 -45.60 -14.00 -33.69
N GLU A 18 -46.29 -14.31 -32.58
CA GLU A 18 -45.73 -14.13 -31.23
C GLU A 18 -44.51 -15.02 -30.96
N TYR A 19 -44.42 -16.20 -31.59
CA TYR A 19 -43.25 -17.08 -31.48
C TYR A 19 -42.06 -16.55 -32.27
N ASP A 20 -42.29 -16.02 -33.47
CA ASP A 20 -41.25 -15.42 -34.32
C ASP A 20 -40.67 -14.14 -33.72
N GLU A 21 -41.50 -13.28 -33.13
CA GLU A 21 -41.05 -12.07 -32.43
C GLU A 21 -40.15 -12.39 -31.23
N LYS A 22 -40.54 -13.36 -30.40
CA LYS A 22 -39.71 -13.84 -29.27
C LYS A 22 -38.42 -14.49 -29.74
N LEU A 23 -38.43 -15.16 -30.89
CA LEU A 23 -37.24 -15.76 -31.48
C LEU A 23 -36.27 -14.68 -31.99
N GLN A 24 -36.78 -13.61 -32.61
CA GLN A 24 -36.00 -12.48 -33.06
C GLN A 24 -35.37 -11.71 -31.88
N GLU A 25 -36.13 -11.41 -30.84
CA GLU A 25 -35.64 -10.71 -29.64
C GLU A 25 -34.48 -11.48 -28.99
N LYS A 26 -34.63 -12.80 -28.80
CA LYS A 26 -33.55 -13.63 -28.21
C LYS A 26 -32.33 -13.71 -29.12
N ARG A 27 -32.50 -13.68 -30.45
CA ARG A 27 -31.37 -13.62 -31.39
C ARG A 27 -30.64 -12.28 -31.32
N GLN A 28 -31.36 -11.17 -31.13
CA GLN A 28 -30.78 -9.85 -30.95
C GLN A 28 -29.89 -9.80 -29.70
N ILE A 29 -30.40 -10.27 -28.56
CA ILE A 29 -29.68 -10.30 -27.28
C ILE A 29 -28.40 -11.15 -27.38
N CYS A 30 -28.47 -12.30 -28.06
CA CYS A 30 -27.29 -13.16 -28.27
C CYS A 30 -26.24 -12.49 -29.17
N LYS A 31 -26.64 -11.75 -30.21
CA LYS A 31 -25.72 -10.97 -31.06
C LYS A 31 -25.05 -9.86 -30.28
N ASP A 32 -25.81 -9.06 -29.53
CA ASP A 32 -25.26 -7.95 -28.73
C ASP A 32 -24.28 -8.45 -27.66
N LYS A 33 -24.54 -9.63 -27.07
CA LYS A 33 -23.64 -10.25 -26.10
C LYS A 33 -22.36 -10.77 -26.77
N CYS A 34 -22.48 -11.35 -27.96
CA CYS A 34 -21.35 -11.81 -28.75
C CYS A 34 -20.46 -10.64 -29.20
N ASP A 35 -21.05 -9.55 -29.70
CA ASP A 35 -20.33 -8.34 -30.12
C ASP A 35 -19.60 -7.67 -28.94
N LYS A 36 -20.22 -7.64 -27.75
CA LYS A 36 -19.57 -7.15 -26.52
C LYS A 36 -18.38 -8.02 -26.10
N GLU A 37 -18.49 -9.34 -26.23
CA GLU A 37 -17.38 -10.25 -25.91
C GLU A 37 -16.26 -10.18 -26.96
N ILE A 38 -16.60 -10.07 -28.25
CA ILE A 38 -15.64 -9.85 -29.34
C ILE A 38 -14.91 -8.53 -29.16
N GLN A 39 -15.60 -7.43 -28.82
CA GLN A 39 -14.94 -6.15 -28.53
C GLN A 39 -13.98 -6.24 -27.33
N LYS A 40 -14.36 -6.99 -26.27
CA LYS A 40 -13.47 -7.24 -25.13
C LYS A 40 -12.25 -8.07 -25.52
N ILE A 41 -12.41 -9.08 -26.38
CA ILE A 41 -11.31 -9.90 -26.88
C ILE A 41 -10.37 -9.05 -27.75
N ILE A 42 -10.90 -8.21 -28.65
CA ILE A 42 -10.09 -7.32 -29.49
C ILE A 42 -9.32 -6.29 -28.66
N LEU A 43 -9.97 -5.68 -27.65
CA LEU A 43 -9.29 -4.74 -26.72
C LEU A 43 -8.19 -5.43 -25.91
N LYS A 44 -8.45 -6.67 -25.47
CA LYS A 44 -7.48 -7.46 -24.72
C LYS A 44 -6.29 -7.87 -25.60
N ASP A 45 -6.54 -8.33 -26.83
CA ASP A 45 -5.49 -8.65 -27.81
C ASP A 45 -4.66 -7.42 -28.18
N LYS A 46 -5.28 -6.23 -28.23
CA LYS A 46 -4.57 -4.98 -28.55
C LYS A 46 -3.66 -4.54 -27.40
N LEU A 47 -4.12 -4.65 -26.15
CA LEU A 47 -3.28 -4.44 -24.96
C LEU A 47 -2.18 -5.49 -24.83
N GLU A 48 -2.49 -6.77 -25.09
CA GLU A 48 -1.50 -7.84 -25.07
C GLU A 48 -0.45 -7.67 -26.19
N LYS A 49 -0.83 -7.20 -27.39
CA LYS A 49 0.13 -6.83 -28.44
C LYS A 49 1.02 -5.66 -28.07
N GLU A 50 0.46 -4.57 -27.53
CA GLU A 50 1.26 -3.42 -27.08
C GLU A 50 2.21 -3.81 -25.93
N LEU A 51 1.77 -4.70 -25.04
CA LEU A 51 2.57 -5.20 -23.93
C LEU A 51 3.65 -6.17 -24.44
N MET A 52 3.34 -7.05 -25.40
CA MET A 52 4.34 -7.91 -26.05
C MET A 52 5.37 -7.12 -26.85
N ASP A 53 5.01 -6.07 -27.58
CA ASP A 53 5.99 -5.25 -28.31
C ASP A 53 6.95 -4.53 -27.34
N LYS A 54 6.44 -4.10 -26.17
CA LYS A 54 7.27 -3.54 -25.08
C LYS A 54 8.12 -4.59 -24.38
N PHE A 55 7.67 -5.84 -24.29
CA PHE A 55 8.46 -6.93 -23.72
C PHE A 55 9.49 -7.47 -24.73
N ALA A 56 9.16 -7.54 -26.02
CA ALA A 56 10.06 -8.01 -27.09
C ALA A 56 11.24 -7.06 -27.30
N THR A 57 11.04 -5.75 -27.15
CA THR A 57 12.13 -4.76 -27.13
C THR A 57 13.05 -4.89 -25.91
N LEU A 58 12.61 -5.54 -24.82
CA LEU A 58 13.45 -5.88 -23.66
C LEU A 58 14.10 -7.28 -23.77
N HIS A 59 13.71 -8.12 -24.75
CA HIS A 59 14.10 -9.54 -24.81
C HIS A 59 15.03 -9.91 -25.98
N THR A 60 15.55 -8.93 -26.72
CA THR A 60 16.51 -9.16 -27.83
C THR A 60 17.89 -9.69 -27.41
N ASP A 61 18.08 -10.14 -26.16
CA ASP A 61 19.36 -10.71 -25.71
C ASP A 61 19.35 -12.22 -25.43
N VAL A 62 18.26 -12.94 -25.73
CA VAL A 62 18.29 -14.41 -25.60
C VAL A 62 17.57 -15.08 -26.77
N GLN A 63 18.35 -15.51 -27.78
CA GLN A 63 17.85 -16.31 -28.90
C GLN A 63 17.36 -17.69 -28.44
N SER A 64 16.14 -18.05 -28.84
CA SER A 64 15.54 -19.38 -28.67
C SER A 64 15.20 -19.96 -30.04
N ASP A 65 16.24 -20.20 -30.85
CA ASP A 65 16.12 -20.92 -32.12
C ASP A 65 16.22 -22.43 -31.86
N ALA A 66 15.10 -23.05 -31.49
CA ALA A 66 14.82 -24.45 -31.79
C ALA A 66 13.38 -24.77 -31.40
N ILE A 67 12.53 -25.10 -32.38
CA ILE A 67 11.73 -26.34 -32.42
C ILE A 67 11.05 -26.41 -33.80
N PRO A 68 11.36 -27.40 -34.64
CA PRO A 68 10.74 -27.57 -35.94
C PRO A 68 9.31 -28.12 -35.85
N THR A 69 8.52 -27.72 -36.82
CA THR A 69 7.15 -28.16 -37.14
C THR A 69 7.08 -29.66 -37.48
N CYS A 70 6.21 -30.41 -36.81
CA CYS A 70 5.84 -31.78 -37.21
C CYS A 70 4.32 -31.96 -37.32
N VAL A 71 3.88 -32.16 -38.56
CA VAL A 71 2.64 -32.80 -39.00
C VAL A 71 2.41 -34.11 -38.23
N CYS A 72 1.18 -34.41 -37.81
CA CYS A 72 0.69 -35.81 -37.70
C CYS A 72 -0.79 -35.89 -37.29
N GLU A 73 -1.56 -36.34 -38.28
CA GLU A 73 -2.83 -37.06 -38.23
C GLU A 73 -2.75 -38.29 -37.31
N LYS A 74 -3.39 -38.20 -36.13
CA LYS A 74 -3.99 -39.29 -35.32
C LYS A 74 -4.47 -38.74 -33.97
N SER A 75 -5.79 -38.84 -33.76
CA SER A 75 -6.57 -38.75 -32.50
C SER A 75 -6.00 -37.87 -31.37
N ILE A 76 -6.48 -36.62 -31.36
CA ILE A 76 -6.21 -35.54 -30.40
C ILE A 76 -6.24 -35.99 -28.91
N ALA A 77 -7.06 -36.99 -28.56
CA ALA A 77 -7.27 -37.40 -27.17
C ALA A 77 -6.09 -38.14 -26.49
N ASP A 78 -5.28 -38.90 -27.26
CA ASP A 78 -4.14 -39.67 -26.72
C ASP A 78 -2.88 -38.78 -26.60
N LYS A 79 -2.74 -37.79 -27.50
CA LYS A 79 -1.71 -36.74 -27.46
C LYS A 79 -1.90 -35.77 -26.28
N VAL A 80 -3.14 -35.44 -25.93
CA VAL A 80 -3.43 -34.55 -24.77
C VAL A 80 -3.03 -35.21 -23.44
N GLU A 81 -3.11 -36.54 -23.30
CA GLU A 81 -2.70 -37.23 -22.06
C GLU A 81 -1.17 -37.30 -21.88
N LYS A 82 -0.41 -37.57 -22.95
CA LYS A 82 1.06 -37.46 -22.93
C LYS A 82 1.56 -36.02 -22.84
N GLY A 83 0.83 -35.07 -23.45
CA GLY A 83 1.08 -33.64 -23.36
C GLY A 83 0.81 -33.08 -21.96
N CYS A 84 -0.24 -33.54 -21.28
CA CYS A 84 -0.57 -33.14 -19.90
C CYS A 84 0.36 -33.79 -18.86
N LEU A 85 0.85 -35.02 -19.09
CA LEU A 85 1.93 -35.61 -18.29
C LEU A 85 3.27 -34.88 -18.49
N ARG A 86 3.57 -34.43 -19.72
CA ARG A 86 4.73 -33.57 -20.00
C ARG A 86 4.58 -32.14 -19.45
N CYS A 87 3.39 -31.54 -19.52
CA CYS A 87 3.10 -30.25 -18.90
C CYS A 87 3.08 -30.35 -17.37
N GLY A 88 2.64 -31.48 -16.80
CA GLY A 88 2.71 -31.76 -15.37
C GLY A 88 4.14 -31.93 -14.88
N SER A 89 5.04 -32.50 -15.69
CA SER A 89 6.48 -32.53 -15.36
C SER A 89 7.18 -31.18 -15.60
N ILE A 90 6.72 -30.34 -16.53
CA ILE A 90 7.19 -28.95 -16.67
C ILE A 90 6.68 -28.07 -15.51
N LEU A 91 5.43 -28.24 -15.07
CA LEU A 91 4.88 -27.57 -13.88
C LEU A 91 5.52 -28.08 -12.58
N GLY A 92 5.90 -29.37 -12.53
CA GLY A 92 6.69 -29.93 -11.43
C GLY A 92 8.15 -29.45 -11.42
N ALA A 93 8.72 -29.13 -12.58
CA ALA A 93 10.07 -28.57 -12.73
C ALA A 93 10.12 -27.05 -12.59
N ALA A 94 9.01 -26.33 -12.88
CA ALA A 94 8.88 -24.87 -12.76
C ALA A 94 8.22 -24.42 -11.43
N MET A 95 7.75 -25.36 -10.59
CA MET A 95 7.33 -25.08 -9.21
C MET A 95 8.36 -24.29 -8.36
N PRO A 96 9.69 -24.53 -8.49
CA PRO A 96 10.68 -23.74 -7.77
C PRO A 96 10.64 -22.25 -8.09
N GLU A 97 10.30 -21.87 -9.33
CA GLU A 97 10.31 -20.46 -9.76
C GLU A 97 9.08 -19.68 -9.25
N LEU A 98 7.90 -20.31 -9.20
CA LEU A 98 6.70 -19.70 -8.60
C LEU A 98 6.81 -19.59 -7.06
N GLY A 99 7.42 -20.57 -6.41
CA GLY A 99 7.78 -20.49 -4.99
C GLY A 99 8.84 -19.41 -4.71
N ALA A 100 9.80 -19.25 -5.61
CA ALA A 100 10.82 -18.21 -5.52
C ALA A 100 10.22 -16.81 -5.67
N MET A 101 9.23 -16.58 -6.55
CA MET A 101 8.58 -15.27 -6.66
C MET A 101 7.81 -14.87 -5.40
N GLY A 102 7.11 -15.82 -4.76
CA GLY A 102 6.45 -15.59 -3.48
C GLY A 102 7.44 -15.29 -2.35
N ALA A 103 8.54 -16.03 -2.29
CA ALA A 103 9.60 -15.82 -1.30
C ALA A 103 10.34 -14.48 -1.50
N MET A 104 10.61 -14.09 -2.75
CA MET A 104 11.22 -12.80 -3.09
C MET A 104 10.28 -11.62 -2.76
N ALA A 105 8.98 -11.76 -2.99
CA ALA A 105 7.99 -10.75 -2.61
C ALA A 105 7.89 -10.59 -1.07
N LEU A 106 7.92 -11.69 -0.32
CA LEU A 106 7.96 -11.65 1.15
C LEU A 106 9.25 -11.03 1.69
N TYR A 107 10.40 -11.37 1.09
CA TYR A 107 11.70 -10.82 1.48
C TYR A 107 11.76 -9.30 1.26
N THR A 108 11.30 -8.83 0.10
CA THR A 108 11.27 -7.38 -0.22
C THR A 108 10.31 -6.61 0.67
N LEU A 109 9.15 -7.19 1.04
CA LEU A 109 8.22 -6.58 1.99
C LEU A 109 8.77 -6.52 3.42
N ASN A 110 9.50 -7.54 3.86
CA ASN A 110 10.17 -7.52 5.16
C ASN A 110 11.23 -6.40 5.22
N GLN A 111 12.03 -6.26 4.15
CA GLN A 111 13.00 -5.17 4.03
C GLN A 111 12.33 -3.80 4.04
N TRP A 112 11.25 -3.63 3.26
CA TRP A 112 10.46 -2.41 3.27
C TRP A 112 9.88 -2.11 4.66
N SER A 113 9.37 -3.11 5.37
CA SER A 113 8.85 -2.91 6.73
C SER A 113 9.94 -2.41 7.66
N ILE A 114 11.17 -2.93 7.57
CA ILE A 114 12.29 -2.50 8.41
C ILE A 114 12.65 -1.05 8.11
N THR A 115 12.84 -0.69 6.83
CA THR A 115 13.20 0.68 6.45
C THR A 115 12.08 1.66 6.79
N ALA A 116 10.82 1.31 6.50
CA ALA A 116 9.67 2.14 6.84
C ALA A 116 9.52 2.35 8.35
N THR A 117 9.80 1.33 9.17
CA THR A 117 9.81 1.52 10.63
C THR A 117 10.93 2.44 11.10
N ALA A 118 12.12 2.35 10.50
CA ALA A 118 13.24 3.24 10.83
C ALA A 118 12.92 4.70 10.47
N ASP A 119 12.40 4.93 9.26
CA ASP A 119 11.99 6.27 8.81
C ASP A 119 10.85 6.83 9.69
N ALA A 120 9.91 5.98 10.10
CA ALA A 120 8.82 6.36 10.98
C ALA A 120 9.30 6.73 12.39
N ILE A 121 10.29 6.02 12.93
CA ILE A 121 10.92 6.36 14.22
C ILE A 121 11.67 7.69 14.10
N ALA A 122 12.47 7.88 13.06
CA ALA A 122 13.18 9.15 12.84
C ALA A 122 12.23 10.34 12.69
N ALA A 123 11.11 10.16 11.99
CA ALA A 123 10.06 11.17 11.86
C ALA A 123 9.38 11.47 13.21
N ALA A 124 9.14 10.45 14.03
CA ALA A 124 8.55 10.60 15.36
C ALA A 124 9.49 11.34 16.32
N GLU A 125 10.78 11.00 16.33
CA GLU A 125 11.80 11.67 17.14
C GLU A 125 11.91 13.14 16.75
N LYS A 126 11.96 13.44 15.45
CA LYS A 126 11.97 14.82 14.96
C LYS A 126 10.73 15.60 15.43
N ALA A 127 9.54 15.04 15.25
CA ALA A 127 8.30 15.66 15.69
C ALA A 127 8.26 15.89 17.22
N ALA A 128 8.76 14.93 18.00
CA ALA A 128 8.88 15.05 19.45
C ALA A 128 9.84 16.17 19.85
N THR A 129 11.00 16.27 19.18
CA THR A 129 11.97 17.36 19.42
C THR A 129 11.41 18.73 19.08
N ASP A 130 10.63 18.85 18.00
CA ASP A 130 10.00 20.12 17.60
C ASP A 130 8.95 20.57 18.63
N LEU A 131 8.10 19.64 19.10
CA LEU A 131 7.12 19.90 20.16
C LEU A 131 7.79 20.28 21.48
N ALA A 132 8.81 19.53 21.89
CA ALA A 132 9.57 19.81 23.09
C ALA A 132 10.26 21.18 23.02
N THR A 133 10.84 21.53 21.87
CA THR A 133 11.45 22.85 21.64
C THR A 133 10.41 23.97 21.77
N GLN A 134 9.21 23.78 21.20
CA GLN A 134 8.13 24.74 21.34
C GLN A 134 7.67 24.90 22.80
N ALA A 135 7.54 23.80 23.54
CA ALA A 135 7.16 23.83 24.95
C ALA A 135 8.22 24.54 25.80
N GLY A 136 9.50 24.22 25.60
CA GLY A 136 10.62 24.87 26.28
C GLY A 136 10.67 26.38 26.01
N MET A 137 10.52 26.80 24.76
CA MET A 137 10.44 28.22 24.40
C MET A 137 9.26 28.92 25.07
N ARG A 138 8.07 28.30 25.07
CA ARG A 138 6.87 28.87 25.68
C ARG A 138 7.06 29.09 27.18
N GLU A 139 7.70 28.15 27.87
CA GLU A 139 8.00 28.30 29.30
C GLU A 139 8.96 29.47 29.56
N VAL A 140 10.03 29.61 28.76
CA VAL A 140 10.95 30.74 28.89
C VAL A 140 10.23 32.08 28.65
N VAL A 141 9.36 32.15 27.64
CA VAL A 141 8.54 33.33 27.37
C VAL A 141 7.61 33.65 28.55
N LEU A 142 6.96 32.65 29.16
CA LEU A 142 6.11 32.85 30.33
C LEU A 142 6.90 33.40 31.54
N LYS A 143 8.12 32.89 31.79
CA LYS A 143 8.99 33.41 32.84
C LYS A 143 9.41 34.86 32.58
N ILE A 144 9.70 35.19 31.32
CA ILE A 144 9.99 36.57 30.91
C ILE A 144 8.76 37.46 31.11
N GLU A 145 7.55 37.00 30.76
CA GLU A 145 6.31 37.74 30.99
C GLU A 145 6.08 38.01 32.49
N GLN A 146 6.23 36.99 33.34
CA GLN A 146 6.15 37.13 34.80
C GLN A 146 7.16 38.17 35.30
N PHE A 147 8.38 38.14 34.77
CA PHE A 147 9.38 39.14 35.08
C PHE A 147 8.96 40.56 34.66
N LEU A 148 8.42 40.73 33.45
CA LEU A 148 7.96 42.03 32.96
C LEU A 148 6.79 42.58 33.80
N THR A 149 5.89 41.71 34.30
CA THR A 149 4.77 42.13 35.16
C THR A 149 5.19 42.66 36.52
N ASN A 150 6.40 42.32 37.01
CA ASN A 150 6.94 42.86 38.26
C ASN A 150 7.33 44.35 38.13
N PHE A 151 7.32 44.92 36.91
CA PHE A 151 7.63 46.32 36.67
C PHE A 151 6.38 47.05 36.16
N SER A 152 6.00 48.16 36.81
CA SER A 152 4.84 48.97 36.40
C SER A 152 4.96 49.56 34.99
N LYS A 153 6.18 49.67 34.44
CA LYS A 153 6.44 50.09 33.07
C LYS A 153 7.75 49.46 32.55
N PRO A 154 7.70 48.28 31.90
CA PRO A 154 8.88 47.71 31.28
C PRO A 154 9.38 48.64 30.16
N ALA A 155 10.70 48.83 30.09
CA ALA A 155 11.28 49.71 29.09
C ALA A 155 11.29 49.08 27.69
N VAL A 156 11.35 47.75 27.62
CA VAL A 156 11.48 46.96 26.38
C VAL A 156 10.79 45.60 26.55
N ASP A 157 10.17 45.09 25.49
CA ASP A 157 9.64 43.71 25.46
C ASP A 157 10.78 42.72 25.20
N LEU A 158 10.98 41.78 26.12
CA LEU A 158 12.06 40.80 26.06
C LEU A 158 11.65 39.49 25.37
N LYS A 159 10.38 39.29 25.01
CA LYS A 159 9.94 38.05 24.33
C LYS A 159 10.73 37.68 23.07
N PRO A 160 11.13 38.63 22.19
CA PRO A 160 11.83 38.31 20.94
C PRO A 160 13.21 37.67 21.12
N ILE A 161 13.78 37.66 22.32
CA ILE A 161 15.10 37.05 22.59
C ILE A 161 15.05 35.52 22.58
N VAL A 162 13.85 34.94 22.72
CA VAL A 162 13.64 33.49 22.81
C VAL A 162 13.47 32.93 21.40
N THR A 163 14.43 32.11 21.00
CA THR A 163 14.41 31.34 19.75
C THR A 163 14.76 29.89 20.05
N SER A 164 14.62 29.01 19.05
CA SER A 164 14.95 27.59 19.17
C SER A 164 16.42 27.33 19.54
N SER A 165 17.32 28.29 19.30
CA SER A 165 18.75 28.18 19.62
C SER A 165 19.15 28.86 20.93
N THR A 166 18.30 29.70 21.52
CA THR A 166 18.66 30.52 22.69
C THR A 166 17.95 30.10 23.98
N TYR A 167 16.78 29.45 23.89
CA TYR A 167 15.94 29.15 25.06
C TYR A 167 16.61 28.28 26.13
N ASN A 168 17.63 27.51 25.77
CA ASN A 168 18.35 26.60 26.66
C ASN A 168 19.63 27.20 27.25
N ASN A 169 19.99 28.44 26.90
CA ASN A 169 21.23 29.08 27.33
C ASN A 169 20.97 30.44 27.98
N GLY A 170 21.13 30.48 29.31
CA GLY A 170 20.93 31.71 30.10
C GLY A 170 21.87 32.84 29.73
N ALA A 171 23.13 32.55 29.37
CA ALA A 171 24.10 33.57 28.99
C ALA A 171 23.72 34.23 27.65
N ILE A 172 23.27 33.46 26.67
CA ILE A 172 22.84 33.99 25.37
C ILE A 172 21.53 34.79 25.52
N LEU A 173 20.59 34.31 26.34
CA LEU A 173 19.37 35.06 26.66
C LEU A 173 19.70 36.40 27.32
N HIS A 174 20.66 36.41 28.25
CA HIS A 174 21.13 37.61 28.92
C HIS A 174 21.82 38.59 27.97
N GLU A 175 22.73 38.11 27.12
CA GLU A 175 23.41 38.93 26.11
C GLU A 175 22.39 39.57 25.15
N ASN A 176 21.44 38.79 24.64
CA ASN A 176 20.38 39.28 23.77
C ASN A 176 19.48 40.28 24.49
N ALA A 177 19.16 40.04 25.76
CA ALA A 177 18.40 40.98 26.58
C ALA A 177 19.15 42.29 26.82
N MET A 178 20.45 42.25 27.13
CA MET A 178 21.29 43.44 27.26
C MET A 178 21.35 44.22 25.95
N LYS A 179 21.56 43.52 24.82
CA LYS A 179 21.60 44.16 23.50
C LYS A 179 20.27 44.84 23.16
N LEU A 180 19.15 44.16 23.40
CA LEU A 180 17.81 44.70 23.13
C LEU A 180 17.47 45.89 24.05
N ALA A 181 17.83 45.78 25.32
CA ALA A 181 17.60 46.82 26.32
C ALA A 181 18.56 48.01 26.19
N SER A 182 19.68 47.90 25.46
CA SER A 182 20.70 48.97 25.34
C SER A 182 20.16 50.30 24.79
N SER A 183 19.06 50.27 24.04
CA SER A 183 18.36 51.47 23.55
C SER A 183 17.70 52.29 24.67
N SER A 184 17.28 51.62 25.75
CA SER A 184 16.52 52.21 26.85
C SER A 184 17.27 52.16 28.20
N CYS A 185 18.27 51.29 28.31
CA CYS A 185 19.09 51.02 29.48
C CYS A 185 20.55 51.37 29.22
N HIS A 186 21.13 52.20 30.07
CA HIS A 186 22.57 52.48 30.04
C HIS A 186 23.33 51.57 31.01
N PHE A 187 23.89 50.49 30.50
CA PHE A 187 24.69 49.55 31.30
C PHE A 187 26.06 50.13 31.67
N GLY A 188 26.49 49.98 32.92
CA GLY A 188 27.80 50.43 33.40
C GLY A 188 27.91 50.50 34.94
N PRO A 189 29.14 50.57 35.50
CA PRO A 189 29.36 50.51 36.95
C PRO A 189 28.96 51.78 37.73
N THR A 190 28.77 52.92 37.05
CA THR A 190 28.61 54.24 37.70
C THR A 190 27.32 54.99 37.32
N LYS A 191 26.42 54.38 36.55
CA LYS A 191 25.19 55.05 36.08
C LYS A 191 23.98 54.67 36.93
N ARG A 192 23.16 55.66 37.31
CA ARG A 192 21.83 55.43 37.90
C ARG A 192 20.95 54.77 36.83
N THR A 193 20.78 53.46 36.94
CA THR A 193 19.90 52.67 36.08
C THR A 193 18.54 52.49 36.75
N THR A 194 17.48 52.30 35.96
CA THR A 194 16.18 51.93 36.50
C THR A 194 16.26 50.53 37.11
N THR A 195 15.36 50.21 38.05
CA THR A 195 15.29 48.88 38.68
C THR A 195 15.24 47.75 37.64
N PHE A 196 14.54 47.99 36.52
CA PHE A 196 14.49 47.09 35.36
C PHE A 196 15.87 46.84 34.74
N CYS A 197 16.61 47.91 34.43
CA CYS A 197 17.93 47.81 33.82
C CYS A 197 18.96 47.17 34.75
N SER A 198 18.91 47.43 36.06
CA SER A 198 19.79 46.76 37.03
C SER A 198 19.49 45.25 37.12
N THR A 199 18.22 44.85 37.08
CA THR A 199 17.84 43.42 37.10
C THR A 199 18.26 42.67 35.85
N ILE A 200 18.34 43.35 34.69
CA ILE A 200 18.92 42.76 33.47
C ILE A 200 20.43 42.66 33.61
N GLN A 201 21.12 43.72 34.03
CA GLN A 201 22.58 43.78 34.11
C GLN A 201 23.17 42.67 35.00
N TYR A 202 22.56 42.42 36.15
CA TYR A 202 23.02 41.40 37.12
C TYR A 202 22.24 40.08 37.04
N GLY A 203 21.38 39.95 36.03
CA GLY A 203 20.40 38.87 35.91
C GLY A 203 20.89 37.60 35.22
N GLU A 204 22.14 37.53 34.79
CA GLU A 204 22.67 36.44 33.95
C GLU A 204 22.40 35.06 34.56
N ILE A 205 22.85 34.84 35.79
CA ILE A 205 22.71 33.55 36.48
C ILE A 205 21.37 33.44 37.21
N THR A 206 20.89 34.55 37.78
CA THR A 206 19.72 34.57 38.67
C THR A 206 18.39 34.53 37.93
N ASN A 207 18.24 35.33 36.87
CA ASN A 207 17.01 35.43 36.11
C ASN A 207 17.11 34.58 34.84
N PHE A 208 18.00 34.95 33.91
CA PHE A 208 18.11 34.30 32.62
C PHE A 208 18.60 32.85 32.71
N GLY A 209 19.51 32.55 33.65
CA GLY A 209 19.91 31.20 33.99
C GLY A 209 18.75 30.33 34.50
N GLN A 210 17.87 30.89 35.33
CA GLN A 210 16.67 30.18 35.79
C GLN A 210 15.63 30.00 34.68
N TYR A 211 15.46 30.99 33.79
CA TYR A 211 14.55 30.89 32.66
C TYR A 211 15.01 29.80 31.69
N ALA A 212 16.30 29.77 31.36
CA ALA A 212 16.89 28.72 30.54
C ALA A 212 16.77 27.33 31.19
N LYS A 213 16.95 27.25 32.51
CA LYS A 213 16.74 26.00 33.26
C LYS A 213 15.29 25.54 33.20
N ALA A 214 14.33 26.45 33.37
CA ALA A 214 12.91 26.14 33.26
C ALA A 214 12.57 25.62 31.86
N GLY A 215 12.98 26.34 30.80
CA GLY A 215 12.77 25.92 29.42
C GLY A 215 13.41 24.57 29.10
N THR A 216 14.63 24.32 29.59
CA THR A 216 15.33 23.04 29.42
C THR A 216 14.61 21.90 30.16
N THR A 217 14.08 22.17 31.35
CA THR A 217 13.34 21.18 32.14
C THR A 217 12.04 20.81 31.43
N THR A 218 11.25 21.79 31.01
CA THR A 218 10.01 21.57 30.24
C THR A 218 10.28 20.89 28.91
N PHE A 219 11.39 21.21 28.23
CA PHE A 219 11.83 20.49 27.04
C PHE A 219 12.03 19.00 27.33
N GLN A 220 12.79 18.66 28.38
CA GLN A 220 13.06 17.25 28.73
C GLN A 220 11.79 16.50 29.14
N GLU A 221 10.91 17.13 29.94
CA GLU A 221 9.62 16.56 30.32
C GLU A 221 8.72 16.31 29.11
N THR A 222 8.63 17.28 28.20
CA THR A 222 7.82 17.14 26.98
C THR A 222 8.42 16.09 26.05
N LEU A 223 9.74 16.05 25.90
CA LEU A 223 10.42 15.08 25.05
C LEU A 223 10.23 13.67 25.59
N THR A 224 10.39 13.46 26.89
CA THR A 224 10.23 12.14 27.51
C THR A 224 8.79 11.63 27.46
N THR A 225 7.80 12.52 27.49
CA THR A 225 6.37 12.15 27.41
C THR A 225 5.90 11.94 25.97
N GLU A 226 6.27 12.81 25.03
CA GLU A 226 5.78 12.77 23.64
C GLU A 226 6.53 11.75 22.77
N THR A 227 7.82 11.51 23.03
CA THR A 227 8.61 10.53 22.23
C THR A 227 7.96 9.15 22.17
N PRO A 228 7.63 8.48 23.30
CA PRO A 228 7.01 7.15 23.24
C PRO A 228 5.62 7.17 22.59
N VAL A 229 4.85 8.25 22.77
CA VAL A 229 3.51 8.40 22.19
C VAL A 229 3.59 8.50 20.67
N LEU A 230 4.47 9.35 20.15
CA LEU A 230 4.65 9.52 18.71
C LEU A 230 5.31 8.30 18.10
N GLN A 231 6.31 7.70 18.75
CA GLN A 231 6.94 6.47 18.25
C GLN A 231 5.91 5.34 18.13
N ALA A 232 5.05 5.15 19.13
CA ALA A 232 3.97 4.16 19.08
C ALA A 232 2.98 4.46 17.94
N ARG A 233 2.59 5.73 17.75
CA ARG A 233 1.64 6.13 16.71
C ARG A 233 2.19 5.89 15.30
N TYR A 234 3.43 6.30 15.05
CA TYR A 234 4.08 6.18 13.75
C TYR A 234 4.39 4.71 13.41
N THR A 235 4.89 3.93 14.37
CA THR A 235 5.11 2.49 14.18
C THR A 235 3.81 1.72 13.99
N ALA A 236 2.72 2.09 14.68
CA ALA A 236 1.40 1.51 14.46
C ALA A 236 0.86 1.76 13.05
N ALA A 237 1.12 2.94 12.47
CA ALA A 237 0.76 3.24 11.09
C ALA A 237 1.49 2.31 10.10
N VAL A 238 2.80 2.11 10.29
CA VAL A 238 3.59 1.19 9.47
C VAL A 238 3.09 -0.26 9.63
N LYS A 239 2.85 -0.70 10.87
CA LYS A 239 2.31 -2.05 11.15
C LYS A 239 0.96 -2.28 10.49
N THR A 240 0.08 -1.26 10.48
CA THR A 240 -1.23 -1.34 9.84
C THR A 240 -1.09 -1.47 8.32
N ALA A 241 -0.22 -0.68 7.70
CA ALA A 241 0.07 -0.78 6.27
C ALA A 241 0.65 -2.15 5.90
N TYR A 242 1.64 -2.62 6.68
CA TYR A 242 2.24 -3.95 6.50
C TYR A 242 1.23 -5.09 6.66
N GLY A 243 0.33 -4.99 7.65
CA GLY A 243 -0.76 -5.95 7.85
C GLY A 243 -1.69 -6.04 6.64
N GLY A 244 -1.99 -4.91 5.99
CA GLY A 244 -2.74 -4.88 4.73
C GLY A 244 -2.07 -5.69 3.63
N TYR A 245 -0.77 -5.49 3.40
CA TYR A 245 -0.01 -6.25 2.39
C TYR A 245 0.05 -7.76 2.71
N GLN A 246 0.25 -8.12 3.98
CA GLN A 246 0.23 -9.52 4.41
C GLN A 246 -1.12 -10.19 4.14
N THR A 247 -2.24 -9.53 4.43
CA THR A 247 -3.58 -10.08 4.14
C THR A 247 -3.80 -10.30 2.65
N ALA A 248 -3.34 -9.39 1.79
CA ALA A 248 -3.44 -9.52 0.34
C ALA A 248 -2.62 -10.71 -0.18
N ILE A 249 -1.42 -10.93 0.35
CA ILE A 249 -0.57 -12.08 0.00
C ILE A 249 -1.23 -13.39 0.42
N ILE A 250 -1.74 -13.47 1.66
CA ILE A 250 -2.42 -14.66 2.16
C ILE A 250 -3.65 -14.98 1.29
N ALA A 251 -4.45 -13.98 0.92
CA ALA A 251 -5.60 -14.15 0.05
C ALA A 251 -5.20 -14.70 -1.33
N SER A 252 -4.10 -14.20 -1.91
CA SER A 252 -3.56 -14.70 -3.18
C SER A 252 -3.11 -16.17 -3.10
N ILE A 253 -2.41 -16.55 -2.03
CA ILE A 253 -1.97 -17.94 -1.80
C ILE A 253 -3.18 -18.87 -1.66
N VAL A 254 -4.20 -18.46 -0.89
CA VAL A 254 -5.44 -19.25 -0.72
C VAL A 254 -6.17 -19.42 -2.05
N ALA A 255 -6.24 -18.38 -2.88
CA ALA A 255 -6.84 -18.47 -4.21
C ALA A 255 -6.10 -19.47 -5.12
N ILE A 256 -4.76 -19.45 -5.11
CA ILE A 256 -3.93 -20.40 -5.86
C ILE A 256 -4.19 -21.85 -5.39
N LEU A 257 -4.26 -22.09 -4.08
CA LEU A 257 -4.53 -23.42 -3.52
C LEU A 257 -5.92 -23.95 -3.95
N ILE A 258 -6.94 -23.10 -3.99
CA ILE A 258 -8.28 -23.48 -4.46
C ILE A 258 -8.25 -23.88 -5.95
N ILE A 259 -7.54 -23.11 -6.79
CA ILE A 259 -7.40 -23.44 -8.23
C ILE A 259 -6.71 -24.80 -8.40
N VAL A 260 -5.63 -25.06 -7.66
CA VAL A 260 -4.90 -26.33 -7.70
C VAL A 260 -5.79 -27.50 -7.24
N LEU A 261 -6.57 -27.33 -6.17
CA LEU A 261 -7.51 -28.36 -5.70
C LEU A 261 -8.57 -28.69 -6.75
N VAL A 262 -9.16 -27.68 -7.41
CA VAL A 262 -10.14 -27.89 -8.50
C VAL A 262 -9.51 -28.67 -9.66
N MET A 263 -8.29 -28.30 -10.06
CA MET A 263 -7.54 -29.00 -11.11
C MET A 263 -7.30 -30.48 -10.76
N ILE A 264 -6.96 -30.77 -9.49
CA ILE A 264 -6.78 -32.16 -9.01
C ILE A 264 -8.11 -32.93 -9.06
N ILE A 265 -9.22 -32.34 -8.65
CA ILE A 265 -10.55 -32.99 -8.68
C ILE A 265 -10.95 -33.33 -10.12
N ILE A 266 -10.82 -32.36 -11.04
CA ILE A 266 -11.11 -32.56 -12.47
C ILE A 266 -10.19 -33.66 -13.03
N TYR A 267 -8.90 -33.62 -12.71
CA TYR A 267 -7.94 -34.64 -13.12
C TYR A 267 -8.32 -36.04 -12.62
N LEU A 268 -8.67 -36.19 -11.34
CA LEU A 268 -9.10 -37.47 -10.78
C LEU A 268 -10.37 -37.99 -11.46
N PHE A 269 -11.32 -37.11 -11.77
CA PHE A 269 -12.55 -37.47 -12.49
C PHE A 269 -12.26 -37.94 -13.92
N LEU A 270 -11.42 -37.21 -14.66
CA LEU A 270 -10.99 -37.59 -16.01
C LEU A 270 -10.24 -38.92 -16.01
N ARG A 271 -9.32 -39.12 -15.06
CA ARG A 271 -8.57 -40.37 -14.88
C ARG A 271 -9.49 -41.55 -14.55
N TYR A 272 -10.46 -41.33 -13.67
CA TYR A 272 -11.46 -42.33 -13.32
C TYR A 272 -12.30 -42.73 -14.54
N ARG A 273 -12.76 -41.75 -15.34
CA ARG A 273 -13.49 -42.00 -16.60
C ARG A 273 -12.65 -42.80 -17.60
N ARG A 274 -11.37 -42.48 -17.77
CA ARG A 274 -10.45 -43.24 -18.65
C ARG A 274 -10.31 -44.70 -18.21
N LYS A 275 -10.06 -44.96 -16.92
CA LYS A 275 -9.97 -46.33 -16.38
C LYS A 275 -11.26 -47.13 -16.62
N LYS A 276 -12.44 -46.53 -16.41
CA LYS A 276 -13.73 -47.19 -16.66
C LYS A 276 -13.92 -47.53 -18.15
N LYS A 277 -13.54 -46.62 -19.06
CA LYS A 277 -13.62 -46.86 -20.51
C LYS A 277 -12.71 -48.01 -20.95
N MET A 278 -11.49 -48.11 -20.39
CA MET A 278 -10.56 -49.20 -20.70
C MET A 278 -11.04 -50.56 -20.19
N LYS A 279 -11.61 -50.62 -18.97
CA LYS A 279 -12.21 -51.87 -18.45
C LYS A 279 -13.34 -52.38 -19.33
N LYS A 280 -14.23 -51.49 -19.80
CA LYS A 280 -15.29 -51.86 -20.76
C LYS A 280 -14.73 -52.39 -22.08
N LYS A 281 -13.72 -51.73 -22.66
CA LYS A 281 -13.08 -52.18 -23.90
C LYS A 281 -12.49 -53.60 -23.79
N LEU A 282 -11.85 -53.92 -22.66
CA LEU A 282 -11.30 -55.26 -22.41
C LEU A 282 -12.39 -56.34 -22.34
N GLN A 283 -13.58 -56.04 -21.83
CA GLN A 283 -14.70 -56.98 -21.80
C GLN A 283 -15.25 -57.24 -23.21
N TYR A 284 -15.41 -56.21 -24.05
CA TYR A 284 -15.85 -56.38 -25.44
C TYR A 284 -14.86 -57.18 -26.29
N ILE A 285 -13.55 -56.98 -26.10
CA ILE A 285 -12.52 -57.75 -26.83
C ILE A 285 -12.56 -59.24 -26.45
N LYS A 286 -12.88 -59.57 -25.19
CA LYS A 286 -13.03 -60.97 -24.76
C LYS A 286 -14.24 -61.63 -25.42
N LEU A 287 -15.39 -60.95 -25.48
CA LEU A 287 -16.62 -61.46 -26.11
C LEU A 287 -16.52 -61.69 -27.62
N LEU A 288 -15.60 -61.02 -28.32
CA LEU A 288 -15.39 -61.17 -29.77
C LEU A 288 -14.40 -62.30 -30.13
N LYS A 289 -13.78 -62.92 -29.13
CA LYS A 289 -12.79 -64.00 -29.31
C LYS A 289 -13.34 -65.39 -29.00
N GLU A 290 -14.52 -65.46 -28.39
CA GLU A 290 -15.39 -66.65 -28.33
C GLU A 290 -16.33 -66.63 -29.54
#